data_AF-A0A0R0JEC9-F1
#
_entry.id   AF-A0A0R0JEC9-F1
#
_cell.length_a   1.000
_cell.length_b   1.000
_cell.length_c   1.000
_cell.angle_alpha   90.00
_cell.angle_beta   90.00
_cell.angle_gamma   90.00
#
_symmetry.space_group_name_H-M   'P 1'
#
loop_
_entity.id
_entity.type
_entity.pdbx_description
1 polymer ?
#
loop_
_entity_poly.entity_id
_entity_poly.type
_entity_poly.pdbx_seq_one_letter_code
_entity_poly.pdbx_strand_id
1 'polypeptide(L)'
;MVLAFFFVTYNLVFMIKHHKGGSWVADELGFLDPLIRNIPGKVMVLANSNSKFHVAVTATDAAYSQWQCRIMYYWYKKVKDMPGSDMGKFTRIVHSGRPDQLMDEIPTFVVDPLPAGLDRGYVVMNRPWAFVQWLEKADIEEEYILMAEPDHIFSLLEEIAPTWVNISLQMKDDPETDETFGWVLEMYAYAVASALHGVRHILHDNFMLQPPWDFDVENKFIIHYTYACDYNLKGELTYGKIGEWRFNKRFYLTGPPPKNLSLPPPGVPESVVLLVKMINEATANIPKWDSLNRS
;
A
#
# COMPACT_ATOMS: atom_id res chain seq x y z
N MET A 1 6.45 -6.79 -20.03
CA MET A 1 5.34 -6.25 -19.24
C MET A 1 5.94 -5.27 -18.24
N VAL A 2 5.44 -4.04 -18.15
CA VAL A 2 6.14 -2.93 -17.50
C VAL A 2 5.28 -2.49 -16.30
N LEU A 3 5.84 -2.47 -15.09
CA LEU A 3 5.05 -2.59 -13.84
C LEU A 3 5.25 -1.46 -12.85
N ALA A 4 4.21 -0.88 -12.27
CA ALA A 4 4.37 0.38 -11.59
C ALA A 4 4.67 0.31 -10.08
N PHE A 5 5.88 0.70 -9.66
CA PHE A 5 6.21 0.85 -8.23
C PHE A 5 6.21 2.33 -7.86
N PHE A 6 5.36 2.72 -6.90
CA PHE A 6 5.03 4.12 -6.62
C PHE A 6 5.69 4.68 -5.37
N PHE A 7 5.90 3.91 -4.30
CA PHE A 7 6.29 4.50 -3.02
C PHE A 7 7.79 4.75 -2.88
N VAL A 8 8.67 3.79 -3.19
CA VAL A 8 10.13 4.05 -3.10
C VAL A 8 10.57 5.04 -4.16
N THR A 9 10.04 4.95 -5.38
CA THR A 9 10.28 5.93 -6.44
C THR A 9 9.69 7.29 -6.08
N TYR A 10 8.45 7.39 -5.57
CA TYR A 10 7.91 8.67 -5.11
C TYR A 10 8.69 9.23 -3.93
N ASN A 11 9.04 8.45 -2.89
CA ASN A 11 9.83 8.98 -1.77
C ASN A 11 11.24 9.35 -2.21
N LEU A 12 11.87 8.60 -3.11
CA LEU A 12 13.17 8.92 -3.68
C LEU A 12 13.07 10.20 -4.54
N VAL A 13 12.08 10.33 -5.41
CA VAL A 13 11.82 11.52 -6.24
C VAL A 13 11.41 12.71 -5.38
N PHE A 14 10.58 12.52 -4.36
CA PHE A 14 10.15 13.53 -3.40
C PHE A 14 11.33 14.02 -2.56
N MET A 15 12.17 13.11 -2.07
CA MET A 15 13.42 13.43 -1.40
C MET A 15 14.35 14.20 -2.34
N ILE A 16 14.50 13.77 -3.60
CA ILE A 16 15.31 14.48 -4.60
C ILE A 16 14.75 15.90 -4.86
N LYS A 17 13.42 16.04 -5.03
CA LYS A 17 12.74 17.33 -5.27
C LYS A 17 12.81 18.28 -4.07
N HIS A 18 12.71 17.77 -2.84
CA HIS A 18 12.64 18.60 -1.63
C HIS A 18 13.98 18.81 -0.91
N HIS A 19 14.97 17.91 -1.04
CA HIS A 19 16.31 18.12 -0.44
C HIS A 19 17.31 18.82 -1.36
N LYS A 20 17.10 18.83 -2.68
CA LYS A 20 17.94 19.60 -3.60
C LYS A 20 17.06 20.44 -4.50
N GLY A 21 16.99 21.74 -4.20
CA GLY A 21 16.53 22.73 -5.16
C GLY A 21 17.41 22.68 -6.40
N GLY A 22 16.99 21.92 -7.42
CA GLY A 22 17.79 21.70 -8.61
C GLY A 22 17.11 20.77 -9.59
N SER A 23 16.55 21.37 -10.65
CA SER A 23 16.05 20.69 -11.85
C SER A 23 17.19 20.05 -12.63
N TRP A 24 17.70 18.90 -12.19
CA TRP A 24 18.64 18.09 -12.94
C TRP A 24 18.22 16.64 -12.75
N VAL A 25 17.71 15.99 -13.83
CA VAL A 25 17.67 14.54 -14.12
C VAL A 25 16.52 14.18 -15.09
N ALA A 26 15.49 15.03 -15.27
CA ALA A 26 14.41 14.73 -16.22
C ALA A 26 14.84 14.74 -17.70
N ASP A 27 15.77 15.63 -18.10
CA ASP A 27 16.13 15.78 -19.51
C ASP A 27 17.16 14.76 -20.02
N GLU A 28 18.04 14.22 -19.18
CA GLU A 28 19.03 13.21 -19.63
C GLU A 28 18.44 11.80 -19.81
N LEU A 29 17.30 11.50 -19.15
CA LEU A 29 16.59 10.23 -19.35
C LEU A 29 15.84 10.17 -20.70
N GLY A 30 15.75 11.29 -21.43
CA GLY A 30 15.14 11.32 -22.77
C GLY A 30 15.96 10.60 -23.86
N PHE A 31 17.24 10.28 -23.60
CA PHE A 31 18.14 9.67 -24.59
C PHE A 31 18.22 8.14 -24.55
N LEU A 32 17.65 7.49 -23.52
CA LEU A 32 17.64 6.03 -23.38
C LEU A 32 16.20 5.51 -23.32
N ASP A 33 15.55 5.33 -24.47
CA ASP A 33 15.07 4.00 -24.90
C ASP A 33 14.14 4.08 -26.15
N PRO A 34 14.66 3.81 -27.37
CA PRO A 34 13.86 3.62 -28.59
C PRO A 34 12.90 2.40 -28.56
N LEU A 35 13.00 1.48 -27.59
CA LEU A 35 12.14 0.29 -27.51
C LEU A 35 10.68 0.62 -27.20
N ILE A 36 10.38 1.78 -26.61
CA ILE A 36 8.99 2.17 -26.31
C ILE A 36 8.25 2.62 -27.58
N ARG A 37 8.95 3.17 -28.59
CA ARG A 37 8.31 3.61 -29.85
C ARG A 37 8.05 2.47 -30.83
N ASN A 38 8.77 1.36 -30.72
CA ASN A 38 8.73 0.26 -31.69
C ASN A 38 8.13 -1.03 -31.13
N ILE A 39 7.11 -0.94 -30.26
CA ILE A 39 6.20 -2.08 -30.05
C ILE A 39 5.23 -2.08 -31.23
N PRO A 40 5.41 -2.95 -32.24
CA PRO A 40 4.56 -2.95 -33.41
C PRO A 40 3.22 -3.58 -33.03
N GLY A 41 2.15 -2.80 -33.18
CA GLY A 41 0.82 -3.29 -33.54
C GLY A 41 0.17 -4.34 -32.64
N LYS A 42 -0.95 -3.96 -32.02
CA LYS A 42 -1.96 -4.87 -31.47
C LYS A 42 -1.36 -5.84 -30.44
N VAL A 43 -1.47 -5.45 -29.16
CA VAL A 43 -1.85 -6.44 -28.14
C VAL A 43 -3.05 -7.16 -28.73
N MET A 44 -2.80 -8.37 -29.20
CA MET A 44 -3.82 -9.35 -29.48
C MET A 44 -4.51 -9.47 -28.13
N VAL A 45 -5.63 -8.77 -27.98
CA VAL A 45 -6.54 -8.97 -26.87
C VAL A 45 -6.84 -10.46 -26.94
N LEU A 46 -6.13 -11.23 -26.12
CA LEU A 46 -6.46 -12.60 -25.83
C LEU A 46 -7.86 -12.48 -25.26
N ALA A 47 -8.87 -12.66 -26.10
CA ALA A 47 -10.28 -12.46 -25.80
C ALA A 47 -10.80 -13.46 -24.75
N ASN A 48 -9.89 -14.12 -24.02
CA ASN A 48 -10.12 -15.11 -23.00
C ASN A 48 -9.13 -15.00 -21.82
N SER A 49 -8.27 -13.97 -21.72
CA SER A 49 -7.50 -13.77 -20.48
C SER A 49 -8.39 -13.07 -19.45
N ASN A 50 -8.43 -13.60 -18.23
CA ASN A 50 -9.05 -12.93 -17.10
C ASN A 50 -8.14 -11.78 -16.67
N SER A 51 -8.12 -10.69 -17.43
CA SER A 51 -7.23 -9.53 -17.24
C SER A 51 -7.50 -8.74 -15.94
N LYS A 52 -8.28 -9.31 -15.02
CA LYS A 52 -8.61 -8.70 -13.73
C LYS A 52 -7.42 -8.75 -12.77
N PHE A 53 -7.53 -7.95 -11.72
CA PHE A 53 -6.58 -7.88 -10.62
C PHE A 53 -7.05 -8.64 -9.39
N HIS A 54 -6.27 -9.61 -8.90
CA HIS A 54 -6.42 -10.17 -7.56
C HIS A 54 -5.82 -9.22 -6.52
N VAL A 55 -6.65 -8.65 -5.66
CA VAL A 55 -6.18 -7.75 -4.60
C VAL A 55 -5.68 -8.56 -3.41
N ALA A 56 -4.43 -8.37 -2.97
CA ALA A 56 -3.84 -9.18 -1.91
C ALA A 56 -3.21 -8.29 -0.83
N VAL A 57 -3.78 -8.23 0.38
CA VAL A 57 -3.30 -7.36 1.47
C VAL A 57 -2.63 -8.11 2.60
N THR A 58 -1.43 -7.72 3.02
CA THR A 58 -0.82 -8.28 4.24
C THR A 58 -1.43 -7.66 5.50
N ALA A 59 -1.70 -8.49 6.50
CA ALA A 59 -2.37 -8.07 7.72
C ALA A 59 -1.89 -8.86 8.95
N THR A 60 -2.09 -8.25 10.11
CA THR A 60 -1.99 -8.91 11.41
C THR A 60 -3.38 -9.04 12.05
N ASP A 61 -3.49 -9.86 13.08
CA ASP A 61 -4.62 -9.96 14.00
C ASP A 61 -4.78 -8.73 14.93
N ALA A 62 -3.85 -7.77 14.91
CA ALA A 62 -3.97 -6.55 15.70
C ALA A 62 -5.14 -5.66 15.24
N ALA A 63 -5.87 -5.07 16.21
CA ALA A 63 -6.98 -4.17 15.97
C ALA A 63 -6.65 -3.05 14.95
N TYR A 64 -5.44 -2.49 15.04
CA TYR A 64 -4.91 -1.51 14.10
C TYR A 64 -4.98 -1.98 12.63
N SER A 65 -4.49 -3.20 12.36
CA SER A 65 -4.52 -3.78 11.01
C SER A 65 -5.94 -4.13 10.60
N GLN A 66 -6.71 -4.68 11.53
CA GLN A 66 -8.08 -5.13 11.29
C GLN A 66 -8.99 -4.00 10.79
N TRP A 67 -9.03 -2.85 11.47
CA TRP A 67 -9.90 -1.76 11.03
C TRP A 67 -9.47 -1.17 9.69
N GLN A 68 -8.16 -1.10 9.41
CA GLN A 68 -7.63 -0.65 8.12
C GLN A 68 -8.06 -1.59 6.98
N CYS A 69 -7.92 -2.91 7.18
CA CYS A 69 -8.35 -3.91 6.20
C CYS A 69 -9.85 -3.84 5.92
N ARG A 70 -10.69 -3.59 6.93
CA ARG A 70 -12.15 -3.46 6.76
C ARG A 70 -12.54 -2.25 5.93
N ILE A 71 -11.91 -1.10 6.15
CA ILE A 71 -12.12 0.10 5.32
C ILE A 71 -11.69 -0.17 3.88
N MET A 72 -10.52 -0.78 3.69
CA MET A 72 -10.02 -1.12 2.36
C MET A 72 -10.97 -2.08 1.64
N TYR A 73 -11.42 -3.14 2.32
CA TYR A 73 -12.33 -4.13 1.76
C TYR A 73 -13.71 -3.54 1.42
N TYR A 74 -14.21 -2.60 2.23
CA TYR A 74 -15.42 -1.85 1.92
C TYR A 74 -15.30 -1.12 0.58
N TRP A 75 -14.24 -0.35 0.38
CA TRP A 75 -14.00 0.39 -0.87
C TRP A 75 -13.71 -0.52 -2.05
N TYR A 76 -12.95 -1.61 -1.85
CA TYR A 76 -12.73 -2.64 -2.85
C TYR A 76 -14.05 -3.19 -3.40
N LYS A 77 -15.01 -3.56 -2.52
CA LYS A 77 -16.32 -4.06 -2.97
C LYS A 77 -17.05 -3.02 -3.83
N LYS A 78 -17.06 -1.75 -3.39
CA LYS A 78 -17.69 -0.68 -4.18
C LYS A 78 -17.05 -0.52 -5.55
N VAL A 79 -15.72 -0.54 -5.64
CA VAL A 79 -15.00 -0.43 -6.92
C VAL A 79 -15.23 -1.67 -7.79
N LYS A 80 -15.27 -2.86 -7.20
CA LYS A 80 -15.57 -4.11 -7.90
C LYS A 80 -16.97 -4.11 -8.53
N ASP A 81 -17.95 -3.55 -7.85
CA ASP A 81 -19.35 -3.50 -8.32
C ASP A 81 -19.58 -2.41 -9.38
N MET A 82 -18.58 -1.58 -9.70
CA MET A 82 -18.70 -0.57 -10.76
C MET A 82 -18.70 -1.21 -12.16
N PRO A 83 -19.50 -0.70 -13.12
CA PRO A 83 -19.43 -1.13 -14.51
C PRO A 83 -18.03 -0.97 -15.09
N GLY A 84 -17.50 -2.04 -15.70
CA GLY A 84 -16.15 -2.03 -16.29
C GLY A 84 -15.01 -2.15 -15.29
N SER A 85 -15.29 -2.52 -14.03
CA SER A 85 -14.24 -2.74 -13.04
C SER A 85 -13.31 -3.90 -13.40
N ASP A 86 -12.00 -3.63 -13.34
CA ASP A 86 -10.94 -4.63 -13.49
C ASP A 86 -10.64 -5.37 -12.17
N MET A 87 -11.41 -5.13 -11.10
CA MET A 87 -11.17 -5.79 -9.80
C MET A 87 -11.67 -7.25 -9.81
N GLY A 88 -10.76 -8.19 -9.57
CA GLY A 88 -11.00 -9.62 -9.40
C GLY A 88 -11.32 -9.97 -7.94
N LYS A 89 -10.79 -11.09 -7.43
CA LYS A 89 -10.87 -11.53 -6.03
C LYS A 89 -10.03 -10.64 -5.11
N PHE A 90 -10.27 -10.76 -3.80
CA PHE A 90 -9.54 -10.07 -2.76
C PHE A 90 -9.13 -11.10 -1.70
N THR A 91 -7.87 -11.07 -1.28
CA THR A 91 -7.34 -11.90 -0.20
C THR A 91 -6.64 -11.04 0.84
N ARG A 92 -7.02 -11.21 2.10
CA ARG A 92 -6.27 -10.71 3.26
C ARG A 92 -5.33 -11.80 3.76
N ILE A 93 -4.03 -11.61 3.62
CA ILE A 93 -2.99 -12.54 4.05
C ILE A 93 -2.63 -12.23 5.51
N VAL A 94 -3.12 -13.05 6.44
CA VAL A 94 -2.89 -12.86 7.88
C VAL A 94 -1.66 -13.63 8.30
N HIS A 95 -0.58 -12.90 8.62
CA HIS A 95 0.72 -13.48 8.96
C HIS A 95 0.97 -13.56 10.47
N SER A 96 -0.10 -13.53 11.27
CA SER A 96 -0.06 -13.79 12.72
C SER A 96 -0.11 -15.29 13.07
N GLY A 97 -0.22 -16.18 12.08
CA GLY A 97 -0.29 -17.63 12.29
C GLY A 97 -1.61 -18.15 12.85
N ARG A 98 -2.61 -17.29 13.06
CA ARG A 98 -3.92 -17.68 13.59
C ARG A 98 -5.08 -16.99 12.89
N PRO A 99 -6.23 -17.68 12.75
CA PRO A 99 -7.46 -17.08 12.29
C PRO A 99 -7.93 -15.98 13.25
N ASP A 100 -8.68 -15.01 12.73
CA ASP A 100 -9.33 -13.96 13.50
C ASP A 100 -10.81 -13.81 13.15
N GLN A 101 -11.51 -12.94 13.85
CA GLN A 101 -12.94 -12.73 13.72
C GLN A 101 -13.38 -12.10 12.38
N LEU A 102 -12.45 -11.68 11.52
CA LEU A 102 -12.75 -11.09 10.22
C LEU A 102 -12.80 -12.11 9.08
N MET A 103 -12.51 -13.40 9.34
CA MET A 103 -12.57 -14.43 8.31
C MET A 103 -13.95 -14.62 7.69
N ASP A 104 -15.02 -14.37 8.45
CA ASP A 104 -16.40 -14.41 7.95
C ASP A 104 -16.78 -13.15 7.14
N GLU A 105 -15.95 -12.10 7.18
CA GLU A 105 -16.21 -10.82 6.51
C GLU A 105 -15.33 -10.61 5.28
N ILE A 106 -14.02 -10.89 5.42
CA ILE A 106 -12.99 -10.64 4.41
C ILE A 106 -12.36 -11.98 4.02
N PRO A 107 -12.32 -12.36 2.72
CA PRO A 107 -11.65 -13.58 2.31
C PRO A 107 -10.18 -13.52 2.78
N THR A 108 -9.80 -14.51 3.58
CA THR A 108 -8.56 -14.47 4.37
C THR A 108 -7.75 -15.73 4.13
N PHE A 109 -6.44 -15.57 3.96
CA PHE A 109 -5.48 -16.65 3.90
C PHE A 109 -4.53 -16.52 5.09
N VAL A 110 -4.52 -17.50 5.99
CA VAL A 110 -3.67 -17.49 7.19
C VAL A 110 -2.34 -18.14 6.87
N VAL A 111 -1.26 -17.46 7.22
CA VAL A 111 0.12 -17.92 7.03
C VAL A 111 0.89 -17.80 8.34
N ASP A 112 1.96 -18.57 8.44
CA ASP A 112 2.80 -18.55 9.63
C ASP A 112 3.68 -17.29 9.64
N PRO A 113 3.94 -16.68 10.80
CA PRO A 113 5.00 -15.70 10.91
C PRO A 113 6.36 -16.35 10.61
N LEU A 114 7.39 -15.53 10.43
CA LEU A 114 8.76 -16.02 10.43
C LEU A 114 9.05 -16.80 11.72
N PRO A 115 9.87 -17.86 11.65
CA PRO A 115 10.33 -18.56 12.84
C PRO A 115 10.87 -17.59 13.89
N ALA A 116 10.53 -17.84 15.16
CA ALA A 116 10.89 -16.97 16.26
C ALA A 116 12.40 -16.66 16.27
N GLY A 117 12.74 -15.37 16.34
CA GLY A 117 14.13 -14.88 16.34
C GLY A 117 14.68 -14.58 14.95
N LEU A 118 14.06 -15.05 13.86
CA LEU A 118 14.51 -14.74 12.50
C LEU A 118 14.12 -13.32 12.07
N ASP A 119 13.00 -12.80 12.58
CA ASP A 119 12.58 -11.42 12.36
C ASP A 119 13.42 -10.39 13.13
N ARG A 120 14.13 -10.81 14.19
CA ARG A 120 14.96 -9.98 15.08
C ARG A 120 14.24 -8.71 15.57
N GLY A 121 12.94 -8.82 15.79
CA GLY A 121 12.07 -7.70 16.18
C GLY A 121 11.66 -6.77 15.02
N TYR A 122 12.17 -6.98 13.80
CA TYR A 122 11.72 -6.29 12.59
C TYR A 122 10.49 -6.99 12.00
N VAL A 123 9.35 -6.80 12.67
CA VAL A 123 8.08 -7.48 12.37
C VAL A 123 7.60 -7.30 10.92
N VAL A 124 8.06 -6.27 10.21
CA VAL A 124 7.76 -6.00 8.80
C VAL A 124 8.23 -7.14 7.89
N MET A 125 9.27 -7.88 8.29
CA MET A 125 9.78 -9.06 7.56
C MET A 125 8.76 -10.18 7.37
N ASN A 126 7.69 -10.20 8.16
CA ASN A 126 6.62 -11.17 7.97
C ASN A 126 5.83 -10.92 6.68
N ARG A 127 5.87 -9.73 6.10
CA ARG A 127 5.12 -9.39 4.87
C ARG A 127 5.63 -10.11 3.63
N PRO A 128 6.92 -10.05 3.27
CA PRO A 128 7.42 -10.78 2.10
C PRO A 128 7.32 -12.28 2.34
N TRP A 129 7.53 -12.74 3.59
CA TRP A 129 7.31 -14.14 3.98
C TRP A 129 5.86 -14.60 3.83
N ALA A 130 4.90 -13.72 4.12
CA ALA A 130 3.49 -14.00 3.92
C ALA A 130 3.15 -14.19 2.44
N PHE A 131 3.73 -13.37 1.57
CA PHE A 131 3.55 -13.52 0.12
C PHE A 131 4.14 -14.82 -0.41
N VAL A 132 5.35 -15.21 0.03
CA VAL A 132 5.94 -16.51 -0.35
C VAL A 132 4.97 -17.65 -0.03
N GLN A 133 4.50 -17.74 1.22
CA GLN A 133 3.58 -18.80 1.63
C GLN A 133 2.23 -18.76 0.92
N TRP A 134 1.72 -17.55 0.65
CA TRP A 134 0.45 -17.40 -0.05
C TRP A 134 0.57 -17.81 -1.52
N LEU A 135 1.60 -17.35 -2.23
CA LEU A 135 1.81 -17.65 -3.65
C LEU A 135 2.09 -19.13 -3.91
N GLU A 136 2.79 -19.80 -2.99
CA GLU A 136 3.04 -21.25 -3.09
C GLU A 136 1.76 -22.11 -2.99
N LYS A 137 0.68 -21.56 -2.41
CA LYS A 137 -0.50 -22.34 -2.00
C LYS A 137 -1.82 -21.84 -2.57
N ALA A 138 -1.89 -20.58 -2.97
CA ALA A 138 -3.12 -19.97 -3.46
C ALA A 138 -3.37 -20.32 -4.92
N ASP A 139 -4.62 -20.62 -5.24
CA ASP A 139 -5.09 -20.74 -6.61
C ASP A 139 -5.58 -19.35 -7.08
N ILE A 140 -4.79 -18.72 -7.94
CA ILE A 140 -5.02 -17.35 -8.42
C ILE A 140 -5.48 -17.42 -9.88
N GLU A 141 -6.76 -17.11 -10.12
CA GLU A 141 -7.39 -17.16 -11.44
C GLU A 141 -7.17 -15.88 -12.26
N GLU A 142 -6.83 -14.79 -11.58
CA GLU A 142 -6.55 -13.49 -12.19
C GLU A 142 -5.15 -13.43 -12.80
N GLU A 143 -5.03 -12.74 -13.93
CA GLU A 143 -3.74 -12.56 -14.62
C GLU A 143 -2.78 -11.64 -13.83
N TYR A 144 -3.33 -10.70 -13.05
CA TYR A 144 -2.55 -9.71 -12.32
C TYR A 144 -2.81 -9.80 -10.82
N ILE A 145 -1.76 -9.70 -10.00
CA ILE A 145 -1.88 -9.53 -8.56
C ILE A 145 -1.67 -8.05 -8.21
N LEU A 146 -2.67 -7.46 -7.58
CA LEU A 146 -2.62 -6.17 -6.92
C LEU A 146 -2.23 -6.41 -5.45
N MET A 147 -0.95 -6.68 -5.20
CA MET A 147 -0.41 -6.70 -3.84
C MET A 147 -0.71 -5.35 -3.24
N ALA A 148 -1.45 -5.29 -2.14
CA ALA A 148 -1.66 -4.10 -1.37
C ALA A 148 -0.99 -4.21 0.01
N GLU A 149 -0.48 -3.11 0.55
CA GLU A 149 -0.46 -2.93 1.99
C GLU A 149 -1.85 -2.48 2.43
N PRO A 150 -2.20 -2.52 3.73
CA PRO A 150 -3.35 -1.76 4.22
C PRO A 150 -3.29 -0.29 3.77
N ASP A 151 -2.12 0.17 3.32
CA ASP A 151 -1.89 1.50 2.81
C ASP A 151 -1.06 1.59 1.48
N HIS A 152 -0.90 0.60 0.59
CA HIS A 152 -0.13 0.73 -0.69
C HIS A 152 -0.32 -0.41 -1.69
N ILE A 153 0.35 -0.43 -2.88
CA ILE A 153 0.29 -1.53 -3.89
C ILE A 153 1.58 -1.83 -4.74
N PHE A 154 1.81 -3.10 -5.26
CA PHE A 154 2.17 -3.61 -6.64
C PHE A 154 3.13 -4.84 -6.77
N SER A 155 2.87 -5.77 -7.72
CA SER A 155 3.50 -7.12 -7.86
C SER A 155 4.33 -7.40 -9.12
N LEU A 156 5.36 -8.26 -8.95
CA LEU A 156 5.75 -9.43 -9.76
C LEU A 156 6.36 -10.43 -8.78
N LEU A 157 5.53 -10.86 -7.82
CA LEU A 157 6.03 -11.36 -6.54
C LEU A 157 6.63 -12.76 -6.59
N GLU A 158 6.08 -13.67 -7.38
CA GLU A 158 6.46 -15.09 -7.26
C GLU A 158 7.96 -15.32 -7.50
N GLU A 159 8.53 -14.68 -8.52
CA GLU A 159 9.95 -14.79 -8.84
C GLU A 159 10.84 -14.03 -7.84
N ILE A 160 10.43 -12.82 -7.45
CA ILE A 160 11.27 -11.93 -6.64
C ILE A 160 11.12 -12.19 -5.14
N ALA A 161 10.00 -12.72 -4.66
CA ALA A 161 9.67 -12.80 -3.23
C ALA A 161 10.71 -13.58 -2.41
N PRO A 162 11.20 -14.75 -2.84
CA PRO A 162 12.28 -15.43 -2.11
C PRO A 162 13.55 -14.60 -2.05
N THR A 163 13.88 -13.89 -3.15
CA THR A 163 15.06 -13.01 -3.21
C THR A 163 14.88 -11.76 -2.36
N TRP A 164 13.66 -11.22 -2.31
CA TRP A 164 13.27 -10.08 -1.50
C TRP A 164 13.39 -10.39 -0.01
N VAL A 165 12.89 -11.55 0.45
CA VAL A 165 13.09 -12.00 1.83
C VAL A 165 14.59 -12.10 2.13
N ASN A 166 15.37 -12.76 1.27
CA ASN A 166 16.79 -12.98 1.49
C ASN A 166 17.59 -11.66 1.53
N ILE A 167 17.34 -10.74 0.61
CA ILE A 167 18.01 -9.42 0.60
C ILE A 167 17.62 -8.62 1.83
N SER A 168 16.35 -8.66 2.24
CA SER A 168 15.92 -7.94 3.44
C SER A 168 16.61 -8.47 4.70
N LEU A 169 16.80 -9.80 4.81
CA LEU A 169 17.59 -10.40 5.89
C LEU A 169 19.07 -10.00 5.80
N GLN A 170 19.67 -10.01 4.61
CA GLN A 170 21.06 -9.59 4.41
C GLN A 170 21.29 -8.11 4.75
N MET A 171 20.38 -7.23 4.33
CA MET A 171 20.40 -5.80 4.67
C MET A 171 20.14 -5.56 6.16
N LYS A 172 19.42 -6.47 6.83
CA LYS A 172 19.25 -6.40 8.29
C LYS A 172 20.50 -6.90 9.04
N ASP A 173 21.29 -7.78 8.44
CA ASP A 173 22.51 -8.36 9.02
C ASP A 173 23.73 -7.45 8.85
N ASP A 174 23.70 -6.58 7.85
CA ASP A 174 24.76 -5.61 7.59
C ASP A 174 24.54 -4.31 8.38
N PRO A 175 25.46 -3.93 9.30
CA PRO A 175 25.27 -2.77 10.17
C PRO A 175 25.09 -1.44 9.42
N GLU A 176 25.76 -1.27 8.28
CA GLU A 176 25.69 -0.03 7.50
C GLU A 176 24.30 0.15 6.90
N THR A 177 23.76 -0.90 6.28
CA THR A 177 22.43 -0.85 5.67
C THR A 177 21.30 -0.82 6.70
N ASP A 178 21.42 -1.52 7.83
CA ASP A 178 20.44 -1.43 8.92
C ASP A 178 20.37 -0.02 9.52
N GLU A 179 21.53 0.61 9.77
CA GLU A 179 21.58 1.99 10.26
C GLU A 179 21.05 2.98 9.22
N THR A 180 21.39 2.79 7.94
CA THR A 180 21.05 3.73 6.86
C THR A 180 19.56 3.72 6.52
N PHE A 181 18.96 2.54 6.38
CA PHE A 181 17.58 2.40 5.90
C PHE A 181 16.57 2.15 7.03
N GLY A 182 17.01 1.62 8.17
CA GLY A 182 16.16 1.40 9.35
C GLY A 182 14.84 0.72 9.01
N TRP A 183 13.73 1.28 9.48
CA TRP A 183 12.41 0.64 9.36
C TRP A 183 11.89 0.48 7.92
N VAL A 184 12.46 1.18 6.92
CA VAL A 184 12.09 1.07 5.50
C VAL A 184 13.00 0.15 4.69
N LEU A 185 13.97 -0.54 5.31
CA LEU A 185 14.97 -1.35 4.61
C LEU A 185 14.35 -2.38 3.65
N GLU A 186 13.24 -3.00 4.06
CA GLU A 186 12.56 -4.04 3.27
C GLU A 186 12.00 -3.48 1.94
N MET A 187 11.63 -2.20 1.90
CA MET A 187 11.20 -1.54 0.66
C MET A 187 12.36 -1.35 -0.32
N TYR A 188 13.56 -1.08 0.19
CA TYR A 188 14.78 -1.00 -0.64
C TYR A 188 15.24 -2.39 -1.07
N ALA A 189 15.10 -3.39 -0.19
CA ALA A 189 15.37 -4.78 -0.53
C ALA A 189 14.49 -5.28 -1.69
N TYR A 190 13.23 -4.83 -1.77
CA TYR A 190 12.37 -5.08 -2.92
C TYR A 190 12.95 -4.51 -4.21
N ALA A 191 13.44 -3.26 -4.18
CA ALA A 191 14.02 -2.61 -5.34
C ALA A 191 15.28 -3.35 -5.83
N VAL A 192 16.13 -3.79 -4.90
CA VAL A 192 17.31 -4.61 -5.22
C VAL A 192 16.89 -5.97 -5.78
N ALA A 193 15.93 -6.66 -5.14
CA ALA A 193 15.42 -7.94 -5.63
C ALA A 193 14.87 -7.81 -7.05
N SER A 194 14.06 -6.79 -7.30
CA SER A 194 13.53 -6.49 -8.62
C SER A 194 14.62 -6.27 -9.65
N ALA A 195 15.65 -5.48 -9.31
CA ALA A 195 16.79 -5.23 -10.19
C ALA A 195 17.57 -6.50 -10.52
N LEU A 196 17.81 -7.39 -9.53
CA LEU A 196 18.50 -8.67 -9.74
C LEU A 196 17.74 -9.62 -10.66
N HIS A 197 16.41 -9.56 -10.65
CA HIS A 197 15.54 -10.37 -11.52
C HIS A 197 15.23 -9.68 -12.86
N GLY A 198 15.79 -8.48 -13.10
CA GLY A 198 15.50 -7.72 -14.32
C GLY A 198 14.06 -7.19 -14.40
N VAL A 199 13.35 -7.14 -13.28
CA VAL A 199 12.01 -6.55 -13.19
C VAL A 199 12.12 -5.05 -13.37
N ARG A 200 11.39 -4.52 -14.36
CA ARG A 200 11.36 -3.10 -14.70
C ARG A 200 10.04 -2.47 -14.31
N HIS A 201 10.10 -1.21 -13.90
CA HIS A 201 8.92 -0.49 -13.41
C HIS A 201 8.45 0.70 -14.27
N ILE A 202 7.13 0.96 -14.33
CA ILE A 202 6.52 2.21 -14.87
C ILE A 202 5.99 3.06 -13.72
N LEU A 203 6.47 4.27 -13.48
CA LEU A 203 5.77 5.14 -12.54
C LEU A 203 4.55 5.83 -13.19
N HIS A 204 3.35 5.71 -12.61
CA HIS A 204 2.15 6.50 -12.97
C HIS A 204 1.82 7.58 -11.91
N ASP A 205 2.45 8.76 -11.94
CA ASP A 205 2.34 9.80 -10.89
C ASP A 205 0.90 10.18 -10.43
N ASN A 206 -0.12 9.89 -11.24
CA ASN A 206 -1.53 10.12 -10.91
C ASN A 206 -2.26 8.95 -10.23
N PHE A 207 -1.61 7.83 -9.99
CA PHE A 207 -2.31 6.64 -9.49
C PHE A 207 -2.76 6.78 -8.03
N MET A 208 -1.95 7.43 -7.20
CA MET A 208 -2.11 7.49 -5.75
C MET A 208 -1.91 8.91 -5.24
N LEU A 209 -2.64 9.27 -4.19
CA LEU A 209 -2.51 10.54 -3.48
C LEU A 209 -2.24 10.29 -1.99
N GLN A 210 -1.39 11.12 -1.39
CA GLN A 210 -0.90 11.00 -0.01
C GLN A 210 -1.20 12.28 0.79
N PRO A 211 -2.37 12.38 1.46
CA PRO A 211 -2.65 13.51 2.32
C PRO A 211 -1.68 13.51 3.52
N PRO A 212 -1.20 14.67 4.00
CA PRO A 212 -1.60 16.02 3.58
C PRO A 212 -0.76 16.62 2.43
N TRP A 213 0.11 15.84 1.78
CA TRP A 213 1.12 16.37 0.84
C TRP A 213 0.61 16.51 -0.60
N ASP A 214 -0.22 15.57 -1.05
CA ASP A 214 -0.85 15.66 -2.36
C ASP A 214 -2.19 16.38 -2.24
N PHE A 215 -2.34 17.53 -2.91
CA PHE A 215 -3.54 18.37 -2.83
C PHE A 215 -4.57 18.05 -3.90
N ASP A 216 -4.11 17.62 -5.08
CA ASP A 216 -4.95 17.32 -6.23
C ASP A 216 -5.59 15.93 -6.09
N VAL A 217 -6.91 15.88 -6.20
CA VAL A 217 -7.72 14.67 -6.14
C VAL A 217 -8.16 14.18 -7.52
N GLU A 218 -7.93 14.97 -8.57
CA GLU A 218 -8.35 14.63 -9.91
C GLU A 218 -7.53 13.46 -10.47
N ASN A 219 -8.22 12.51 -11.10
CA ASN A 219 -7.60 11.33 -11.73
C ASN A 219 -6.73 10.49 -10.78
N LYS A 220 -7.01 10.55 -9.46
CA LYS A 220 -6.37 9.72 -8.44
C LYS A 220 -7.25 8.52 -8.08
N PHE A 221 -6.65 7.34 -7.94
CA PHE A 221 -7.37 6.07 -7.74
C PHE A 221 -7.26 5.53 -6.31
N ILE A 222 -6.17 5.86 -5.60
CA ILE A 222 -5.90 5.38 -4.24
C ILE A 222 -5.58 6.56 -3.32
N ILE A 223 -6.18 6.57 -2.13
CA ILE A 223 -5.75 7.45 -1.03
C ILE A 223 -4.85 6.66 -0.08
N HIS A 224 -3.59 7.05 -0.03
CA HIS A 224 -2.63 6.53 0.93
C HIS A 224 -2.52 7.44 2.16
N TYR A 225 -3.16 7.05 3.25
CA TYR A 225 -3.22 7.85 4.49
C TYR A 225 -2.13 7.48 5.51
N THR A 226 -0.86 7.48 5.12
CA THR A 226 0.25 7.20 6.06
C THR A 226 0.55 8.33 7.02
N TYR A 227 0.46 9.57 6.55
CA TYR A 227 0.91 10.74 7.30
C TYR A 227 -0.19 11.22 8.25
N ALA A 228 0.25 11.82 9.36
CA ALA A 228 -0.66 12.53 10.25
C ALA A 228 -1.14 13.81 9.55
N CYS A 229 -2.46 14.04 9.58
CA CYS A 229 -3.09 15.24 9.09
C CYS A 229 -3.46 16.11 10.30
N ASP A 230 -2.55 16.97 10.76
CA ASP A 230 -2.76 17.90 11.88
C ASP A 230 -2.94 19.32 11.34
N TYR A 231 -4.02 20.00 11.70
CA TYR A 231 -4.35 21.34 11.23
C TYR A 231 -4.83 22.24 12.36
N ASN A 232 -4.57 23.54 12.25
CA ASN A 232 -5.26 24.54 13.07
C ASN A 232 -6.65 24.88 12.48
N LEU A 233 -7.46 25.64 13.22
CA LEU A 233 -8.81 26.02 12.79
C LEU A 233 -8.86 26.97 11.59
N LYS A 234 -7.71 27.52 11.16
CA LYS A 234 -7.58 28.31 9.92
C LYS A 234 -7.30 27.45 8.68
N GLY A 235 -7.13 26.13 8.85
CA GLY A 235 -6.80 25.21 7.77
C GLY A 235 -5.30 25.14 7.44
N GLU A 236 -4.44 25.66 8.31
CA GLU A 236 -2.98 25.61 8.12
C GLU A 236 -2.42 24.30 8.70
N LEU A 237 -1.56 23.62 7.94
CA LEU A 237 -0.92 22.36 8.35
C LEU A 237 0.03 22.59 9.54
N THR A 238 -0.19 21.87 10.64
CA THR A 238 0.65 21.88 11.84
C THR A 238 1.41 20.57 12.00
N TYR A 239 2.01 20.05 10.93
CA TYR A 239 2.67 18.75 10.91
C TYR A 239 3.72 18.60 12.03
N GLY A 240 3.68 17.46 12.73
CA GLY A 240 4.55 17.18 13.88
C GLY A 240 4.17 17.91 15.17
N LYS A 241 3.17 18.79 15.13
CA LYS A 241 2.60 19.46 16.31
C LYS A 241 1.14 19.03 16.49
N ILE A 242 0.68 19.16 17.72
CA ILE A 242 -0.72 18.90 18.10
C ILE A 242 -1.60 19.97 17.43
N GLY A 243 -2.29 19.59 16.35
CA GLY A 243 -3.27 20.43 15.67
C GLY A 243 -4.61 20.51 16.42
N GLU A 244 -5.38 21.56 16.20
CA GLU A 244 -6.73 21.71 16.76
C GLU A 244 -7.71 20.71 16.15
N TRP A 245 -7.59 20.46 14.84
CA TRP A 245 -8.21 19.33 14.16
C TRP A 245 -7.15 18.35 13.72
N ARG A 246 -7.44 17.04 13.80
CA ARG A 246 -6.51 16.03 13.29
C ARG A 246 -7.15 14.73 12.84
N PHE A 247 -6.47 14.09 11.90
CA PHE A 247 -6.62 12.66 11.61
C PHE A 247 -5.24 12.00 11.58
N ASN A 248 -5.02 11.00 12.45
CA ASN A 248 -3.81 10.19 12.43
C ASN A 248 -4.17 8.75 12.77
N LYS A 249 -3.90 7.83 11.84
CA LYS A 249 -4.19 6.40 12.01
C LYS A 249 -3.53 5.80 13.26
N ARG A 250 -2.41 6.37 13.73
CA ARG A 250 -1.67 5.93 14.92
C ARG A 250 -2.35 6.29 16.26
N PHE A 251 -3.45 7.05 16.27
CA PHE A 251 -4.30 7.17 17.47
C PHE A 251 -5.27 6.01 17.63
N TYR A 252 -5.38 5.15 16.62
CA TYR A 252 -6.33 4.05 16.54
C TYR A 252 -5.57 2.71 16.53
N LEU A 253 -4.49 2.60 17.32
CA LEU A 253 -3.68 1.38 17.40
C LEU A 253 -4.42 0.24 18.12
N THR A 254 -5.17 0.60 19.16
CA THR A 254 -5.87 -0.36 20.02
C THR A 254 -7.31 -0.56 19.60
N GLY A 255 -7.78 0.03 18.49
CA GLY A 255 -9.18 0.00 18.08
C GLY A 255 -9.50 0.87 16.88
N PRO A 256 -10.67 0.68 16.25
CA PRO A 256 -11.08 1.47 15.10
C PRO A 256 -11.31 2.95 15.48
N PRO A 257 -11.16 3.89 14.51
CA PRO A 257 -11.66 5.25 14.70
C PRO A 257 -13.17 5.25 14.97
N PRO A 258 -13.68 6.21 15.75
CA PRO A 258 -15.12 6.35 15.94
C PRO A 258 -15.80 6.68 14.62
N LYS A 259 -17.08 6.29 14.49
CA LYS A 259 -17.91 6.76 13.39
C LYS A 259 -18.03 8.28 13.42
N ASN A 260 -18.26 8.87 12.25
CA ASN A 260 -18.56 10.29 12.11
C ASN A 260 -17.46 11.20 12.71
N LEU A 261 -16.22 10.98 12.27
CA LEU A 261 -15.11 11.90 12.50
C LEU A 261 -15.50 13.30 12.03
N SER A 262 -15.09 14.32 12.80
CA SER A 262 -15.31 15.71 12.40
C SER A 262 -14.58 15.99 11.08
N LEU A 263 -15.26 16.68 10.16
CA LEU A 263 -14.60 17.17 8.96
C LEU A 263 -13.53 18.21 9.33
N PRO A 264 -12.44 18.29 8.55
CA PRO A 264 -11.43 19.32 8.77
C PRO A 264 -11.99 20.73 8.59
N PRO A 265 -11.34 21.74 9.20
CA PRO A 265 -11.76 23.13 9.08
C PRO A 265 -11.65 23.64 7.63
N PRO A 266 -12.36 24.73 7.27
CA PRO A 266 -12.18 25.39 5.98
C PRO A 266 -10.71 25.74 5.72
N GLY A 267 -10.26 25.66 4.47
CA GLY A 267 -8.89 25.94 4.06
C GLY A 267 -7.98 24.71 4.03
N VAL A 268 -8.39 23.59 4.63
CA VAL A 268 -7.68 22.30 4.52
C VAL A 268 -7.79 21.75 3.08
N PRO A 269 -6.73 21.14 2.52
CA PRO A 269 -6.75 20.55 1.19
C PRO A 269 -7.89 19.56 0.96
N GLU A 270 -8.43 19.55 -0.26
CA GLU A 270 -9.54 18.67 -0.65
C GLU A 270 -9.20 17.19 -0.45
N SER A 271 -7.95 16.78 -0.66
CA SER A 271 -7.48 15.42 -0.42
C SER A 271 -7.71 14.93 1.02
N VAL A 272 -7.50 15.81 2.01
CA VAL A 272 -7.76 15.48 3.44
C VAL A 272 -9.25 15.46 3.72
N VAL A 273 -10.03 16.39 3.13
CA VAL A 273 -11.49 16.39 3.24
C VAL A 273 -12.07 15.08 2.68
N LEU A 274 -11.59 14.66 1.50
CA LEU A 274 -12.00 13.44 0.83
C LEU A 274 -11.66 12.20 1.66
N LEU A 275 -10.44 12.12 2.20
CA LEU A 275 -10.02 11.05 3.11
C LEU A 275 -11.01 10.87 4.28
N VAL A 276 -11.34 11.96 4.96
CA VAL A 276 -12.23 11.90 6.15
C VAL A 276 -13.65 11.54 5.74
N LYS A 277 -14.17 12.06 4.62
CA LYS A 277 -15.47 11.67 4.07
C LYS A 277 -15.51 10.17 3.75
N MET A 278 -14.47 9.64 3.11
CA MET A 278 -14.41 8.23 2.75
C MET A 278 -14.33 7.31 3.98
N ILE A 279 -13.60 7.72 5.02
CA ILE A 279 -13.58 7.00 6.30
C ILE A 279 -14.96 7.06 6.96
N ASN A 280 -15.59 8.22 7.01
CA ASN A 280 -16.93 8.37 7.60
C ASN A 280 -17.97 7.50 6.89
N GLU A 281 -17.93 7.45 5.56
CA GLU A 281 -18.81 6.57 4.79
C GLU A 281 -18.57 5.09 5.12
N ALA A 282 -17.31 4.64 5.09
CA ALA A 282 -16.98 3.25 5.39
C ALA A 282 -17.41 2.88 6.81
N THR A 283 -17.04 3.67 7.81
CA THR A 283 -17.36 3.43 9.24
C THR A 283 -18.87 3.44 9.51
N ALA A 284 -19.65 4.24 8.76
CA ALA A 284 -21.10 4.26 8.87
C ALA A 284 -21.73 2.95 8.35
N ASN A 285 -21.18 2.38 7.27
CA ASN A 285 -21.78 1.27 6.53
C ASN A 285 -21.22 -0.12 6.87
N ILE A 286 -20.03 -0.20 7.48
CA ILE A 286 -19.45 -1.47 7.92
C ILE A 286 -20.23 -1.99 9.15
N PRO A 287 -20.86 -3.19 9.08
CA PRO A 287 -21.56 -3.78 10.23
C PRO A 287 -20.60 -4.03 11.40
N LYS A 288 -21.07 -4.01 12.65
CA LYS A 288 -20.21 -4.38 13.81
C LYS A 288 -18.90 -3.56 13.86
N TRP A 289 -18.91 -2.30 13.44
CA TRP A 289 -17.72 -1.44 13.44
C TRP A 289 -17.18 -1.23 14.87
N ASP A 290 -18.06 -0.84 15.79
CA ASP A 290 -17.70 -0.50 17.17
C ASP A 290 -17.39 -1.71 18.06
N SER A 291 -17.62 -2.94 17.58
CA SER A 291 -17.37 -4.18 18.33
C SER A 291 -16.03 -4.85 18.02
N LEU A 292 -15.18 -4.26 17.17
CA LEU A 292 -13.90 -4.85 16.74
C LEU A 292 -12.97 -5.24 17.91
N ASN A 293 -13.15 -4.64 19.09
CA ASN A 293 -12.33 -4.87 20.29
C ASN A 293 -13.07 -5.53 21.45
N ARG A 294 -14.29 -6.05 21.23
CA ARG A 294 -15.03 -6.78 22.28
C ARG A 294 -14.86 -8.29 22.07
N SER A 295 -13.63 -8.77 22.19
CA SER A 295 -13.31 -10.19 22.41
C SER A 295 -12.02 -10.30 23.19
#